data_AF-A3IKF4-F1
#
_entry.id   AF-A3IKF4-F1
#
_cell.length_a   1.000
_cell.length_b   1.000
_cell.length_c   1.000
_cell.angle_alpha   90.00
_cell.angle_beta   90.00
_cell.angle_gamma   90.00
#
_symmetry.space_group_name_H-M   'P 1'
#
loop_
_entity.id
_entity.type
_entity.pdbx_description
1 polymer ?
#
loop_
_entity_poly.entity_id
_entity_poly.type
_entity_poly.pdbx_seq_one_letter_code
_entity_poly.pdbx_strand_id
1 'polypeptide(L)'
;MIIILNKKVLLFSLNRLKCHLFFIVLGTALTLRYSQVQSLPINSDQLTNNPPIKNSLPCLDTTNQCVEQLTQQAIANSLTLQTLNERITLINDRLALMGDRKDYAESKLWTNYLPTSTNIDGIIDPFAWIRNLAGGGDMQRDRLAIADLEVKAATLEAARAELERQREQEKIFLGEKVLQLLLGYEAATREVELVESQIKTFEVSREVFRIRYQFGEGTTEQWLSFEERENRLTEQLIKVKTKQEETVRELRQLIGIN
;
A
#
# COMPACT_ATOMS: atom_id res chain seq x y z
N MET A 1 25.88 -84.43 -47.42
CA MET A 1 26.72 -83.26 -47.04
C MET A 1 25.75 -82.16 -46.61
N ILE A 2 25.41 -81.90 -45.32
CA ILE A 2 26.10 -82.18 -44.03
C ILE A 2 27.44 -81.42 -44.01
N ILE A 3 27.77 -80.41 -43.17
CA ILE A 3 27.31 -79.86 -41.86
C ILE A 3 27.02 -78.33 -42.01
N ILE A 4 26.14 -77.55 -41.34
CA ILE A 4 25.25 -77.58 -40.15
C ILE A 4 25.74 -76.82 -38.87
N LEU A 5 25.09 -75.67 -38.55
CA LEU A 5 25.24 -74.77 -37.35
C LEU A 5 26.59 -74.01 -37.25
N ASN A 6 26.69 -72.68 -37.01
CA ASN A 6 26.04 -71.71 -36.09
C ASN A 6 26.69 -71.64 -34.69
N LYS A 7 27.32 -70.50 -34.36
CA LYS A 7 27.51 -70.06 -32.96
C LYS A 7 27.52 -68.54 -32.80
N LYS A 8 26.34 -67.96 -32.60
CA LYS A 8 26.16 -66.61 -32.04
C LYS A 8 26.67 -66.57 -30.60
N VAL A 9 27.19 -65.42 -30.14
CA VAL A 9 27.52 -65.08 -28.74
C VAL A 9 28.59 -65.95 -28.04
N LEU A 10 29.74 -65.34 -27.76
CA LEU A 10 30.52 -65.55 -26.53
C LEU A 10 31.50 -64.38 -26.37
N LEU A 11 31.55 -63.76 -25.18
CA LEU A 11 32.58 -62.83 -24.69
C LEU A 11 32.77 -61.54 -25.54
N PHE A 12 32.47 -60.31 -25.09
CA PHE A 12 32.29 -59.76 -23.74
C PHE A 12 33.51 -59.96 -22.82
N SER A 13 34.08 -58.85 -22.36
CA SER A 13 35.42 -58.75 -21.73
C SER A 13 36.60 -58.98 -22.68
N LEU A 14 37.20 -57.88 -23.14
CA LEU A 14 38.56 -57.54 -22.72
C LEU A 14 38.88 -56.05 -22.98
N ASN A 15 39.02 -55.31 -21.89
CA ASN A 15 39.75 -54.04 -21.69
C ASN A 15 39.66 -52.94 -22.77
N ARG A 16 38.98 -51.79 -22.55
CA ARG A 16 38.97 -50.93 -21.33
C ARG A 16 40.38 -50.42 -20.92
N LEU A 17 41.26 -50.15 -21.88
CA LEU A 17 42.65 -49.70 -21.62
C LEU A 17 43.23 -48.64 -22.59
N LYS A 18 42.37 -47.89 -23.32
CA LYS A 18 42.81 -46.83 -24.26
C LYS A 18 42.36 -45.40 -23.95
N CYS A 19 41.77 -45.15 -22.78
CA CYS A 19 41.23 -43.83 -22.39
C CYS A 19 41.92 -43.19 -21.16
N HIS A 20 43.09 -43.68 -20.73
CA HIS A 20 43.72 -43.26 -19.46
C HIS A 20 45.21 -42.86 -19.55
N LEU A 21 45.75 -42.70 -20.76
CA LEU A 21 47.17 -42.45 -21.00
C LEU A 21 47.43 -41.26 -21.95
N PHE A 22 46.62 -40.21 -21.79
CA PHE A 22 46.89 -38.87 -22.36
C PHE A 22 46.49 -37.74 -21.38
N PHE A 23 46.72 -38.00 -20.10
CA PHE A 23 46.73 -37.00 -19.03
C PHE A 23 48.13 -36.98 -18.41
N ILE A 24 48.51 -35.85 -17.80
CA ILE A 24 49.85 -35.54 -17.25
C ILE A 24 50.85 -35.11 -18.35
N VAL A 25 51.65 -34.07 -18.04
CA VAL A 25 52.70 -33.43 -18.87
C VAL A 25 52.26 -32.65 -20.14
N LEU A 26 51.31 -31.71 -19.98
CA LEU A 26 51.63 -30.30 -20.25
C LEU A 26 50.61 -29.37 -19.57
N GLY A 27 50.99 -28.83 -18.41
CA GLY A 27 50.23 -27.79 -17.72
C GLY A 27 50.64 -26.37 -18.14
N THR A 28 50.11 -25.38 -17.41
CA THR A 28 50.59 -23.98 -17.37
C THR A 28 50.59 -23.17 -18.68
N ALA A 29 49.44 -23.10 -19.39
CA ALA A 29 49.20 -22.05 -20.40
C ALA A 29 47.71 -21.68 -20.64
N LEU A 30 46.77 -21.98 -19.71
CA LEU A 30 45.33 -21.79 -19.97
C LEU A 30 44.50 -21.45 -18.72
N THR A 31 44.91 -20.40 -18.01
CA THR A 31 44.12 -19.80 -16.91
C THR A 31 43.13 -18.75 -17.43
N LEU A 32 41.83 -19.04 -17.30
CA LEU A 32 40.75 -18.06 -17.08
C LEU A 32 40.63 -16.90 -18.09
N ARG A 33 39.94 -17.17 -19.21
CA ARG A 33 38.97 -16.20 -19.78
C ARG A 33 37.55 -16.72 -19.57
N TYR A 34 37.10 -16.61 -18.33
CA TYR A 34 35.72 -16.75 -17.92
C TYR A 34 35.23 -15.39 -17.40
N SER A 35 33.92 -15.13 -17.44
CA SER A 35 33.29 -13.88 -16.97
C SER A 35 33.77 -12.56 -17.60
N GLN A 36 33.17 -12.20 -18.74
CA GLN A 36 32.81 -10.79 -18.95
C GLN A 36 31.53 -10.67 -19.81
N VAL A 37 30.41 -11.16 -19.26
CA VAL A 37 29.09 -10.68 -19.69
C VAL A 37 29.02 -9.23 -19.25
N GLN A 38 29.06 -8.30 -20.20
CA GLN A 38 29.10 -6.88 -19.89
C GLN A 38 27.71 -6.43 -19.43
N SER A 39 27.53 -6.38 -18.12
CA SER A 39 26.36 -5.76 -17.48
C SER A 39 26.21 -4.33 -17.97
N LEU A 40 25.18 -4.07 -18.75
CA LEU A 40 24.75 -2.70 -19.05
C LEU A 40 24.43 -2.02 -17.71
N PRO A 41 24.99 -0.84 -17.40
CA PRO A 41 24.53 -0.09 -16.25
C PRO A 41 23.09 0.33 -16.53
N ILE A 42 22.15 -0.22 -15.76
CA ILE A 42 20.78 0.30 -15.71
C ILE A 42 20.89 1.64 -14.97
N ASN A 43 21.01 2.72 -15.74
CA ASN A 43 20.86 4.06 -15.19
C ASN A 43 19.44 4.19 -14.61
N SER A 44 19.35 4.29 -13.30
CA SER A 44 18.12 4.58 -12.54
C SER A 44 17.51 5.95 -12.88
N ASP A 45 18.28 6.81 -13.53
CA ASP A 45 18.09 8.25 -13.52
C ASP A 45 17.18 8.76 -14.65
N GLN A 46 16.06 8.06 -14.90
CA GLN A 46 14.97 8.48 -15.81
C GLN A 46 13.58 8.21 -15.23
N LEU A 47 13.38 8.43 -13.92
CA LEU A 47 12.04 8.51 -13.30
C LEU A 47 11.77 9.88 -12.67
N THR A 48 11.96 10.96 -13.45
CA THR A 48 11.49 12.29 -13.09
C THR A 48 10.75 12.93 -14.27
N ASN A 49 9.74 13.75 -13.97
CA ASN A 49 9.07 14.66 -14.90
C ASN A 49 8.22 14.01 -16.03
N ASN A 50 7.20 13.23 -15.66
CA ASN A 50 5.97 13.15 -16.46
C ASN A 50 4.81 13.73 -15.63
N PRO A 51 4.08 14.76 -16.09
CA PRO A 51 2.95 15.33 -15.35
C PRO A 51 1.85 14.28 -15.09
N PRO A 52 1.01 14.46 -14.05
CA PRO A 52 0.06 13.44 -13.63
C PRO A 52 -0.99 13.16 -14.71
N ILE A 53 -0.87 12.01 -15.37
CA ILE A 53 -1.89 11.46 -16.26
C ILE A 53 -3.06 11.04 -15.37
N LYS A 54 -4.03 11.95 -15.23
CA LYS A 54 -5.12 11.91 -14.24
C LYS A 54 -6.07 10.72 -14.33
N ASN A 55 -5.89 9.85 -15.34
CA ASN A 55 -6.73 8.71 -15.68
C ASN A 55 -5.95 7.37 -15.72
N SER A 56 -4.67 7.35 -15.35
CA SER A 56 -3.86 6.12 -15.32
C SER A 56 -3.19 5.92 -13.97
N LEU A 57 -3.16 4.68 -13.49
CA LEU A 57 -2.38 4.28 -12.32
C LEU A 57 -0.89 4.64 -12.54
N PRO A 58 -0.22 5.30 -11.58
CA PRO A 58 1.20 5.67 -11.73
C PRO A 58 2.12 4.44 -11.71
N CYS A 59 1.71 3.39 -11.00
CA CYS A 59 2.48 2.18 -10.73
C CYS A 59 1.54 1.07 -10.25
N LEU A 60 2.01 -0.19 -10.20
CA LEU A 60 1.21 -1.38 -9.86
C LEU A 60 2.06 -2.47 -9.16
N ASP A 61 3.12 -2.04 -8.47
CA ASP A 61 4.16 -2.89 -7.91
C ASP A 61 4.34 -2.65 -6.41
N THR A 62 4.90 -3.62 -5.69
CA THR A 62 5.05 -3.59 -4.23
C THR A 62 6.31 -2.84 -3.77
N THR A 63 6.88 -1.94 -4.59
CA THR A 63 8.00 -1.11 -4.13
C THR A 63 7.52 -0.01 -3.18
N ASN A 64 8.37 0.34 -2.20
CA ASN A 64 8.08 1.39 -1.23
C ASN A 64 7.69 2.72 -1.90
N GLN A 65 8.31 3.06 -3.04
CA GLN A 65 8.01 4.27 -3.81
C GLN A 65 6.59 4.22 -4.42
N CYS A 66 6.18 3.08 -4.98
CA CYS A 66 4.82 2.93 -5.51
C CYS A 66 3.77 3.00 -4.41
N VAL A 67 3.99 2.28 -3.30
CA VAL A 67 3.12 2.29 -2.11
C VAL A 67 2.98 3.73 -1.57
N GLU A 68 4.08 4.47 -1.42
CA GLU A 68 4.04 5.84 -0.94
C GLU A 68 3.25 6.78 -1.89
N GLN A 69 3.48 6.69 -3.21
CA GLN A 69 2.75 7.52 -4.18
C GLN A 69 1.24 7.23 -4.20
N LEU A 70 0.85 5.96 -4.21
CA LEU A 70 -0.57 5.56 -4.22
C LEU A 70 -1.28 5.90 -2.90
N THR A 71 -0.59 5.74 -1.76
CA THR A 71 -1.15 6.11 -0.45
C THR A 71 -1.28 7.62 -0.28
N GLN A 72 -0.33 8.42 -0.78
CA GLN A 72 -0.48 9.88 -0.84
C GLN A 72 -1.69 10.31 -1.70
N GLN A 73 -1.96 9.64 -2.83
CA GLN A 73 -3.15 9.91 -3.65
C GLN A 73 -4.45 9.51 -2.95
N ALA A 74 -4.51 8.34 -2.29
CA ALA A 74 -5.67 7.93 -1.49
C ALA A 74 -5.91 8.89 -0.30
N ILE A 75 -4.86 9.36 0.36
CA ILE A 75 -4.92 10.34 1.45
C ILE A 75 -5.47 11.69 0.98
N ALA A 76 -5.11 12.15 -0.23
CA ALA A 76 -5.60 13.40 -0.79
C ALA A 76 -7.10 13.34 -1.16
N ASN A 77 -7.54 12.21 -1.72
CA ASN A 77 -8.91 12.04 -2.23
C ASN A 77 -9.90 11.47 -1.19
N SER A 78 -9.45 11.09 0.00
CA SER A 78 -10.32 10.56 1.06
C SER A 78 -11.20 11.63 1.72
N LEU A 79 -12.52 11.48 1.59
CA LEU A 79 -13.52 12.34 2.22
C LEU A 79 -13.47 12.30 3.76
N THR A 80 -13.14 11.15 4.36
CA THR A 80 -13.04 11.04 5.83
C THR A 80 -11.92 11.94 6.36
N LEU A 81 -10.74 11.90 5.74
CA LEU A 81 -9.62 12.77 6.07
C LEU A 81 -9.93 14.24 5.81
N GLN A 82 -10.66 14.57 4.74
CA GLN A 82 -11.12 15.95 4.48
C GLN A 82 -12.02 16.47 5.63
N THR A 83 -13.05 15.73 6.01
CA THR A 83 -13.93 16.14 7.13
C THR A 83 -13.24 16.16 8.50
N LEU A 84 -12.21 15.33 8.72
CA LEU A 84 -11.36 15.41 9.91
C LEU A 84 -10.48 16.66 9.89
N ASN A 85 -9.88 17.01 8.75
CA ASN A 85 -9.12 18.27 8.59
C ASN A 85 -9.99 19.49 8.91
N GLU A 86 -11.20 19.55 8.34
CA GLU A 86 -12.17 20.65 8.55
C GLU A 86 -12.57 20.80 10.02
N ARG A 87 -12.82 19.68 10.72
CA ARG A 87 -13.12 19.71 12.17
C ARG A 87 -11.95 20.20 12.99
N ILE A 88 -10.72 19.81 12.64
CA ILE A 88 -9.49 20.28 13.31
C ILE A 88 -9.28 21.78 13.07
N THR A 89 -9.49 22.29 11.84
CA THR A 89 -9.39 23.74 11.58
C THR A 89 -10.44 24.53 12.35
N LEU A 90 -11.71 24.09 12.35
CA LEU A 90 -12.79 24.74 13.10
C LEU A 90 -12.54 24.79 14.62
N ILE A 91 -11.83 23.80 15.17
CA ILE A 91 -11.42 23.83 16.59
C ILE A 91 -10.22 24.76 16.79
N ASN A 92 -9.22 24.76 15.90
CA ASN A 92 -8.08 25.68 15.97
C ASN A 92 -8.53 27.15 15.89
N ASP A 93 -9.42 27.49 14.96
CA ASP A 93 -9.99 28.84 14.83
C ASP A 93 -10.73 29.25 16.10
N ARG A 94 -11.47 28.30 16.71
CA ARG A 94 -12.18 28.53 17.98
C ARG A 94 -11.25 28.67 19.17
N LEU A 95 -10.13 27.96 19.20
CA LEU A 95 -9.09 28.10 20.23
C LEU A 95 -8.39 29.45 20.13
N ALA A 96 -8.03 29.90 18.93
CA ALA A 96 -7.47 31.24 18.70
C ALA A 96 -8.44 32.33 19.18
N LEU A 97 -9.72 32.25 18.77
CA LEU A 97 -10.77 33.16 19.23
C LEU A 97 -11.07 33.09 20.74
N MET A 98 -10.67 32.03 21.44
CA MET A 98 -10.74 31.95 22.91
C MET A 98 -9.51 32.58 23.57
N GLY A 99 -8.32 32.44 22.97
CA GLY A 99 -7.11 33.18 23.36
C GLY A 99 -7.32 34.69 23.28
N ASP A 100 -7.71 35.21 22.10
CA ASP A 100 -8.00 36.63 21.90
C ASP A 100 -8.99 37.20 22.93
N ARG A 101 -10.02 36.40 23.30
CA ARG A 101 -11.03 36.78 24.30
C ARG A 101 -10.50 36.74 25.72
N LYS A 102 -9.65 35.77 26.06
CA LYS A 102 -8.98 35.69 27.35
C LYS A 102 -8.06 36.90 27.53
N ASP A 103 -7.17 37.16 26.58
CA ASP A 103 -6.22 38.28 26.62
C ASP A 103 -6.94 39.64 26.69
N TYR A 104 -8.06 39.78 25.97
CA TYR A 104 -8.93 40.96 26.05
C TYR A 104 -9.62 41.12 27.41
N ALA A 105 -10.06 40.02 28.04
CA ALA A 105 -10.65 40.06 29.37
C ALA A 105 -9.59 40.38 30.45
N GLU A 106 -8.43 39.73 30.39
CA GLU A 106 -7.31 39.98 31.30
C GLU A 106 -6.81 41.43 31.22
N SER A 107 -6.64 41.96 30.00
CA SER A 107 -6.26 43.37 29.78
C SER A 107 -7.31 44.39 30.24
N LYS A 108 -8.51 43.96 30.62
CA LYS A 108 -9.58 44.79 31.21
C LYS A 108 -9.79 44.60 32.71
N LEU A 109 -9.21 43.58 33.35
CA LEU A 109 -9.40 43.34 34.79
C LEU A 109 -9.07 44.56 35.67
N TRP A 110 -8.18 45.45 35.23
CA TRP A 110 -7.84 46.68 35.95
C TRP A 110 -9.01 47.68 36.04
N THR A 111 -9.98 47.69 35.09
CA THR A 111 -11.09 48.65 35.14
C THR A 111 -12.05 48.39 36.30
N ASN A 112 -12.02 47.18 36.87
CA ASN A 112 -12.82 46.81 38.05
C ASN A 112 -12.33 47.47 39.34
N TYR A 113 -11.15 48.10 39.35
CA TYR A 113 -10.67 48.92 40.46
C TYR A 113 -11.09 50.39 40.36
N LEU A 114 -11.77 50.80 39.27
CA LEU A 114 -12.33 52.14 39.12
C LEU A 114 -13.70 52.23 39.80
N PRO A 115 -14.08 53.39 40.38
CA PRO A 115 -15.41 53.62 40.95
C PRO A 115 -16.45 53.84 39.84
N THR A 116 -16.94 52.74 39.25
CA THR A 116 -17.89 52.74 38.12
C THR A 116 -19.30 52.23 38.48
N SER A 117 -19.45 51.50 39.59
CA SER A 117 -20.77 51.00 40.02
C SER A 117 -21.61 52.09 40.66
N THR A 118 -22.88 52.19 40.28
CA THR A 118 -23.87 53.04 40.95
C THR A 118 -24.58 52.31 42.10
N ASN A 119 -24.97 53.07 43.12
CA ASN A 119 -25.84 52.65 44.20
C ASN A 119 -27.31 52.59 43.77
N ILE A 120 -28.19 52.13 44.65
CA ILE A 120 -29.64 51.99 44.40
C ILE A 120 -30.28 53.33 43.97
N ASP A 121 -29.78 54.45 44.51
CA ASP A 121 -30.22 55.81 44.18
C ASP A 121 -29.60 56.41 42.90
N GLY A 122 -28.88 55.60 42.11
CA GLY A 122 -28.22 56.03 40.87
C GLY A 122 -26.90 56.80 41.05
N ILE A 123 -26.51 57.09 42.30
CA ILE A 123 -25.26 57.81 42.63
C ILE A 123 -24.06 56.86 42.53
N ILE A 124 -22.96 57.29 41.91
CA ILE A 124 -21.68 56.54 41.82
C ILE A 124 -21.17 56.21 43.22
N ASP A 125 -20.77 54.95 43.47
CA ASP A 125 -20.16 54.53 44.73
C ASP A 125 -18.64 54.85 44.75
N PRO A 126 -18.17 55.84 45.56
CA PRO A 126 -16.75 56.18 45.65
C PRO A 126 -15.90 55.08 46.34
N PHE A 127 -16.54 54.08 46.97
CA PHE A 127 -15.89 52.99 47.70
C PHE A 127 -16.07 51.61 47.04
N ALA A 128 -16.60 51.56 45.80
CA ALA A 128 -16.78 50.33 45.04
C ALA A 128 -15.49 49.49 44.93
N TRP A 129 -14.35 50.17 44.77
CA TRP A 129 -13.02 49.59 44.73
C TRP A 129 -12.68 48.78 45.99
N ILE A 130 -13.22 49.11 47.17
CA ILE A 130 -12.99 48.35 48.41
C ILE A 130 -13.64 46.96 48.31
N ARG A 131 -14.85 46.88 47.73
CA ARG A 131 -15.57 45.61 47.54
C ARG A 131 -14.85 44.70 46.53
N ASN A 132 -14.34 45.29 45.44
CA ASN A 132 -13.58 44.59 44.41
C ASN A 132 -12.15 44.22 44.88
N LEU A 133 -11.52 45.03 45.75
CA LEU A 133 -10.23 44.72 46.41
C LEU A 133 -10.37 43.60 47.44
N ALA A 134 -11.49 43.55 48.17
CA ALA A 134 -11.85 42.44 49.05
C ALA A 134 -12.24 41.15 48.29
N GLY A 135 -12.16 41.15 46.96
CA GLY A 135 -12.38 39.98 46.10
C GLY A 135 -13.84 39.63 45.81
N GLY A 136 -14.79 40.46 46.24
CA GLY A 136 -16.20 40.36 45.86
C GLY A 136 -16.54 41.20 44.63
N GLY A 137 -17.82 41.27 44.28
CA GLY A 137 -18.32 42.15 43.22
C GLY A 137 -17.92 41.73 41.81
N ASP A 138 -17.71 42.71 40.94
CA ASP A 138 -17.51 42.48 39.51
C ASP A 138 -16.17 41.81 39.20
N MET A 139 -15.13 42.08 40.01
CA MET A 139 -13.83 41.42 39.89
C MET A 139 -13.91 39.89 40.05
N GLN A 140 -14.92 39.39 40.78
CA GLN A 140 -15.17 37.95 40.91
C GLN A 140 -15.84 37.35 39.65
N ARG A 141 -16.69 38.14 38.97
CA ARG A 141 -17.42 37.73 37.77
C ARG A 141 -16.48 37.51 36.59
N ASP A 142 -15.58 38.46 36.35
CA ASP A 142 -14.63 38.38 35.22
C ASP A 142 -13.62 37.25 35.40
N ARG A 143 -13.14 37.03 36.64
CA ARG A 143 -12.27 35.88 36.96
C ARG A 143 -12.96 34.54 36.71
N LEU A 144 -14.26 34.43 37.04
CA LEU A 144 -15.04 33.22 36.76
C LEU A 144 -15.25 33.02 35.24
N ALA A 145 -15.47 34.10 34.49
CA ALA A 145 -15.57 34.05 33.03
C ALA A 145 -14.26 33.65 32.35
N ILE A 146 -13.11 34.12 32.85
CA ILE A 146 -11.79 33.69 32.35
C ILE A 146 -11.56 32.20 32.64
N ALA A 147 -11.84 31.72 33.86
CA ALA A 147 -11.70 30.30 34.20
C ALA A 147 -12.65 29.40 33.37
N ASP A 148 -13.85 29.86 33.05
CA ASP A 148 -14.78 29.18 32.12
C ASP A 148 -14.23 29.12 30.68
N LEU A 149 -13.55 30.17 30.20
CA LEU A 149 -12.84 30.14 28.92
C LEU A 149 -11.64 29.17 28.94
N GLU A 150 -10.88 29.10 30.02
CA GLU A 150 -9.74 28.16 30.17
C GLU A 150 -10.20 26.70 30.15
N VAL A 151 -11.27 26.35 30.88
CA VAL A 151 -11.87 25.00 30.84
C VAL A 151 -12.42 24.68 29.45
N LYS A 152 -12.98 25.66 28.73
CA LYS A 152 -13.44 25.50 27.35
C LYS A 152 -12.30 25.35 26.35
N ALA A 153 -11.17 26.03 26.55
CA ALA A 153 -9.96 25.81 25.76
C ALA A 153 -9.40 24.39 25.98
N ALA A 154 -9.20 23.97 27.23
CA ALA A 154 -8.67 22.64 27.56
C ALA A 154 -9.55 21.49 27.02
N THR A 155 -10.88 21.64 27.05
CA THR A 155 -11.81 20.64 26.47
C THR A 155 -11.80 20.63 24.94
N LEU A 156 -11.58 21.77 24.29
CA LEU A 156 -11.37 21.85 22.84
C LEU A 156 -10.00 21.28 22.41
N GLU A 157 -8.94 21.52 23.18
CA GLU A 157 -7.62 20.91 22.95
C GLU A 157 -7.67 19.38 23.06
N ALA A 158 -8.36 18.86 24.08
CA ALA A 158 -8.59 17.42 24.23
C ALA A 158 -9.37 16.83 23.04
N ALA A 159 -10.41 17.53 22.55
CA ALA A 159 -11.19 17.12 21.38
C ALA A 159 -10.37 17.18 20.08
N ARG A 160 -9.51 18.20 19.93
CA ARG A 160 -8.57 18.30 18.80
C ARG A 160 -7.59 17.13 18.78
N ALA A 161 -6.94 16.85 19.91
CA ALA A 161 -5.95 15.79 20.02
C ALA A 161 -6.55 14.41 19.68
N GLU A 162 -7.84 14.20 19.96
CA GLU A 162 -8.55 12.98 19.59
C GLU A 162 -8.86 12.90 18.09
N LEU A 163 -9.27 14.00 17.46
CA LEU A 163 -9.43 14.07 16.00
C LEU A 163 -8.09 13.90 15.25
N GLU A 164 -6.99 14.37 15.83
CA GLU A 164 -5.64 14.18 15.28
C GLU A 164 -5.22 12.71 15.33
N ARG A 165 -5.51 11.96 16.41
CA ARG A 165 -5.32 10.50 16.45
C ARG A 165 -6.14 9.77 15.40
N GLN A 166 -7.42 10.13 15.25
CA GLN A 166 -8.32 9.52 14.25
C GLN A 166 -7.82 9.79 12.83
N ARG A 167 -7.30 10.99 12.56
CA ARG A 167 -6.67 11.37 11.29
C ARG A 167 -5.38 10.57 11.01
N GLU A 168 -4.60 10.23 12.02
CA GLU A 168 -3.40 9.39 11.88
C GLU A 168 -3.76 7.92 11.66
N GLN A 169 -4.72 7.38 12.41
CA GLN A 169 -5.26 6.03 12.23
C GLN A 169 -5.83 5.83 10.81
N GLU A 170 -6.61 6.79 10.31
CA GLU A 170 -7.20 6.72 8.97
C GLU A 170 -6.13 6.75 7.85
N LYS A 171 -5.04 7.52 8.02
CA LYS A 171 -3.88 7.47 7.10
C LYS A 171 -3.21 6.09 7.12
N ILE A 172 -3.01 5.50 8.30
CA ILE A 172 -2.41 4.17 8.45
C ILE A 172 -3.30 3.11 7.80
N PHE A 173 -4.61 3.18 8.01
CA PHE A 173 -5.60 2.27 7.42
C PHE A 173 -5.63 2.36 5.88
N LEU A 174 -5.60 3.57 5.30
CA LEU A 174 -5.44 3.75 3.86
C LEU A 174 -4.09 3.19 3.36
N GLY A 175 -3.03 3.36 4.15
CA GLY A 175 -1.71 2.77 3.92
C GLY A 175 -1.75 1.25 3.78
N GLU A 176 -2.28 0.60 4.82
CA GLU A 176 -2.45 -0.86 4.89
C GLU A 176 -3.34 -1.38 3.75
N LYS A 177 -4.47 -0.72 3.46
CA LYS A 177 -5.41 -1.16 2.43
C LYS A 177 -4.81 -1.07 1.01
N VAL A 178 -4.04 -0.02 0.70
CA VAL A 178 -3.34 0.09 -0.58
C VAL A 178 -2.27 -1.01 -0.71
N LEU A 179 -1.48 -1.24 0.34
CA LEU A 179 -0.48 -2.33 0.36
C LEU A 179 -1.14 -3.71 0.20
N GLN A 180 -2.26 -3.96 0.88
CA GLN A 180 -3.02 -5.21 0.76
C GLN A 180 -3.51 -5.45 -0.67
N LEU A 181 -4.01 -4.41 -1.35
CA LEU A 181 -4.47 -4.51 -2.74
C LEU A 181 -3.32 -4.72 -3.73
N LEU A 182 -2.16 -4.07 -3.54
CA LEU A 182 -0.96 -4.30 -4.36
C LEU A 182 -0.41 -5.72 -4.18
N LEU A 183 -0.38 -6.24 -2.95
CA LEU A 183 -0.01 -7.63 -2.66
C LEU A 183 -1.02 -8.62 -3.27
N GLY A 184 -2.32 -8.30 -3.23
CA GLY A 184 -3.37 -9.09 -3.87
C GLY A 184 -3.24 -9.12 -5.40
N TYR A 185 -2.93 -7.98 -6.01
CA TYR A 185 -2.65 -7.86 -7.45
C TYR A 185 -1.38 -8.63 -7.86
N GLU A 186 -0.29 -8.52 -7.09
CA GLU A 186 0.95 -9.25 -7.39
C GLU A 186 0.73 -10.77 -7.26
N ALA A 187 0.03 -11.22 -6.21
CA ALA A 187 -0.34 -12.63 -6.03
C ALA A 187 -1.21 -13.15 -7.18
N ALA A 188 -2.24 -12.41 -7.59
CA ALA A 188 -3.08 -12.76 -8.73
C ALA A 188 -2.28 -12.78 -10.04
N THR A 189 -1.32 -11.87 -10.23
CA THR A 189 -0.44 -11.83 -11.41
C THR A 189 0.43 -13.10 -11.48
N ARG A 190 1.03 -13.51 -10.36
CA ARG A 190 1.80 -14.77 -10.26
C ARG A 190 0.91 -16.01 -10.49
N GLU A 191 -0.34 -16.00 -10.02
CA GLU A 191 -1.34 -17.04 -10.32
C GLU A 191 -1.66 -17.10 -11.83
N VAL A 192 -1.79 -15.96 -12.53
CA VAL A 192 -1.99 -15.91 -13.99
C VAL A 192 -0.80 -16.52 -14.74
N GLU A 193 0.42 -16.09 -14.43
CA GLU A 193 1.65 -16.58 -15.07
C GLU A 193 1.79 -18.11 -14.93
N LEU A 194 1.48 -18.63 -13.74
CA LEU A 194 1.48 -20.06 -13.46
C LEU A 194 0.45 -20.82 -14.31
N VAL A 195 -0.79 -20.36 -14.39
CA VAL A 195 -1.85 -21.03 -15.17
C VAL A 195 -1.55 -20.93 -16.67
N GLU A 196 -1.06 -19.80 -17.17
CA GLU A 196 -0.65 -19.69 -18.58
C GLU A 196 0.53 -20.60 -18.93
N SER A 197 1.49 -20.79 -18.02
CA SER A 197 2.59 -21.75 -18.20
C SER A 197 2.08 -23.20 -18.24
N GLN A 198 1.10 -23.54 -17.40
CA GLN A 198 0.42 -24.84 -17.43
C GLN A 198 -0.34 -25.05 -18.74
N ILE A 199 -1.08 -24.04 -19.24
CA ILE A 199 -1.79 -24.11 -20.52
C ILE A 199 -0.81 -24.34 -21.69
N LYS A 200 0.29 -23.59 -21.76
CA LYS A 200 1.32 -23.75 -22.81
C LYS A 200 1.95 -25.15 -22.78
N THR A 201 2.17 -25.71 -21.59
CA THR A 201 2.69 -27.09 -21.40
C THR A 201 1.64 -28.16 -21.78
N PHE A 202 0.38 -27.90 -21.44
CA PHE A 202 -0.74 -28.80 -21.75
C PHE A 202 -1.07 -28.82 -23.24
N GLU A 203 -0.97 -27.69 -23.95
CA GLU A 203 -1.22 -27.58 -25.39
C GLU A 203 -0.34 -28.51 -26.22
N VAL A 204 0.97 -28.57 -25.93
CA VAL A 204 1.91 -29.51 -26.56
C VAL A 204 1.49 -30.97 -26.28
N SER A 205 1.01 -31.24 -25.07
CA SER A 205 0.56 -32.59 -24.66
C SER A 205 -0.73 -33.00 -25.37
N ARG A 206 -1.68 -32.06 -25.53
CA ARG A 206 -2.92 -32.20 -26.32
C ARG A 206 -2.60 -32.48 -27.79
N GLU A 207 -1.66 -31.76 -28.39
CA GLU A 207 -1.29 -31.95 -29.79
C GLU A 207 -0.67 -33.33 -30.06
N VAL A 208 0.25 -33.78 -29.19
CA VAL A 208 0.85 -35.13 -29.27
C VAL A 208 -0.19 -36.24 -28.99
N PHE A 209 -1.29 -35.92 -28.30
CA PHE A 209 -2.44 -36.84 -28.19
C PHE A 209 -3.33 -36.81 -29.44
N ARG A 210 -3.63 -35.62 -29.99
CA ARG A 210 -4.42 -35.43 -31.22
C ARG A 210 -3.87 -36.22 -32.40
N ILE A 211 -2.56 -36.17 -32.60
CA ILE A 211 -1.87 -36.90 -33.67
C ILE A 211 -2.05 -38.42 -33.49
N ARG A 212 -1.86 -38.95 -32.27
CA ARG A 212 -2.04 -40.39 -31.98
C ARG A 212 -3.49 -40.84 -32.16
N TYR A 213 -4.46 -40.06 -31.68
CA TYR A 213 -5.88 -40.34 -31.87
C TYR A 213 -6.26 -40.45 -33.36
N GLN A 214 -5.67 -39.63 -34.24
CA GLN A 214 -5.86 -39.72 -35.70
C GLN A 214 -5.29 -41.01 -36.31
N PHE A 215 -4.27 -41.62 -35.71
CA PHE A 215 -3.75 -42.94 -36.10
C PHE A 215 -4.49 -44.12 -35.43
N GLY A 216 -5.53 -43.85 -34.63
CA GLY A 216 -6.25 -44.86 -33.85
C GLY A 216 -5.58 -45.25 -32.53
N GLU A 217 -4.50 -44.57 -32.13
CA GLU A 217 -3.81 -44.78 -30.86
C GLU A 217 -4.45 -43.94 -29.73
N GLY A 218 -5.60 -44.37 -29.23
CA GLY A 218 -6.27 -43.78 -28.07
C GLY A 218 -7.76 -44.08 -28.01
N THR A 219 -8.43 -43.68 -26.93
CA THR A 219 -9.89 -43.77 -26.80
C THR A 219 -10.55 -42.39 -26.86
N THR A 220 -11.82 -42.34 -27.27
CA THR A 220 -12.60 -41.10 -27.26
C THR A 220 -12.81 -40.57 -25.84
N GLU A 221 -12.88 -41.44 -24.83
CA GLU A 221 -12.88 -41.05 -23.41
C GLU A 221 -11.60 -40.30 -23.02
N GLN A 222 -10.44 -40.76 -23.50
CA GLN A 222 -9.18 -40.05 -23.31
C GLN A 222 -9.22 -38.68 -23.99
N TRP A 223 -9.71 -38.58 -25.24
CA TRP A 223 -9.88 -37.30 -25.93
C TRP A 223 -10.75 -36.31 -25.14
N LEU A 224 -11.93 -36.74 -24.69
CA LEU A 224 -12.83 -35.94 -23.85
C LEU A 224 -12.17 -35.50 -22.53
N SER A 225 -11.29 -36.32 -21.95
CA SER A 225 -10.52 -35.96 -20.75
C SER A 225 -9.44 -34.88 -20.99
N PHE A 226 -8.96 -34.73 -22.24
CA PHE A 226 -8.13 -33.58 -22.64
C PHE A 226 -8.98 -32.32 -22.79
N GLU A 227 -10.13 -32.39 -23.48
CA GLU A 227 -11.05 -31.25 -23.62
C GLU A 227 -11.55 -30.73 -22.26
N GLU A 228 -11.94 -31.63 -21.35
CA GLU A 228 -12.36 -31.25 -20.00
C GLU A 228 -11.24 -30.57 -19.21
N ARG A 229 -9.99 -31.06 -19.35
CA ARG A 229 -8.83 -30.45 -18.69
C ARG A 229 -8.51 -29.07 -19.26
N GLU A 230 -8.68 -28.88 -20.56
CA GLU A 230 -8.54 -27.56 -21.20
C GLU A 230 -9.57 -26.57 -20.63
N ASN A 231 -10.84 -26.95 -20.61
CA ASN A 231 -11.93 -26.12 -20.10
C ASN A 231 -11.73 -25.76 -18.62
N ARG A 232 -11.22 -26.69 -17.79
CA ARG A 232 -10.88 -26.40 -16.38
C ARG A 232 -9.71 -25.41 -16.25
N LEU A 233 -8.69 -25.49 -17.13
CA LEU A 233 -7.56 -24.54 -17.12
C LEU A 233 -7.96 -23.15 -17.61
N THR A 234 -8.80 -23.04 -18.64
CA THR A 234 -9.31 -21.76 -19.13
C THR A 234 -10.27 -21.12 -18.14
N GLU A 235 -11.14 -21.89 -17.47
CA GLU A 235 -11.98 -21.42 -16.36
C GLU A 235 -11.13 -20.88 -15.20
N GLN A 236 -10.03 -21.56 -14.82
CA GLN A 236 -9.08 -21.07 -13.83
C GLN A 236 -8.41 -19.76 -14.26
N LEU A 237 -7.93 -19.67 -15.50
CA LEU A 237 -7.31 -18.47 -16.04
C LEU A 237 -8.26 -17.26 -16.00
N ILE A 238 -9.53 -17.45 -16.37
CA ILE A 238 -10.55 -16.42 -16.33
C ILE A 238 -10.80 -15.97 -14.89
N LYS A 239 -11.01 -16.90 -13.95
CA LYS A 239 -11.25 -16.57 -12.53
C LYS A 239 -10.11 -15.75 -11.91
N VAL A 240 -8.85 -16.10 -12.17
CA VAL A 240 -7.71 -15.35 -11.66
C VAL A 240 -7.60 -13.97 -12.33
N LYS A 241 -7.84 -13.85 -13.65
CA LYS A 241 -7.84 -12.56 -14.34
C LYS A 241 -8.96 -11.63 -13.88
N THR A 242 -10.16 -12.14 -13.62
CA THR A 242 -11.25 -11.36 -13.01
C THR A 242 -10.86 -10.83 -11.63
N LYS A 243 -10.29 -11.68 -10.75
CA LYS A 243 -9.76 -11.28 -9.43
C LYS A 243 -8.64 -10.22 -9.55
N GLN A 244 -7.77 -10.33 -10.56
CA GLN A 244 -6.75 -9.32 -10.86
C GLN A 244 -7.39 -7.97 -11.25
N GLU A 245 -8.37 -7.97 -12.16
CA GLU A 245 -9.11 -6.76 -12.57
C GLU A 245 -9.93 -6.14 -11.42
N GLU A 246 -10.48 -6.96 -10.52
CA GLU A 246 -11.18 -6.52 -9.31
C GLU A 246 -10.24 -5.76 -8.37
N THR A 247 -9.06 -6.29 -8.05
CA THR A 247 -8.07 -5.57 -7.21
C THR A 247 -7.63 -4.24 -7.83
N VAL A 248 -7.45 -4.18 -9.15
CA VAL A 248 -7.13 -2.94 -9.88
C VAL A 248 -8.29 -1.93 -9.81
N ARG A 249 -9.54 -2.41 -9.84
CA ARG A 249 -10.75 -1.56 -9.74
C ARG A 249 -10.94 -1.00 -8.33
N GLU A 250 -10.75 -1.80 -7.29
CA GLU A 250 -10.81 -1.33 -5.90
C GLU A 250 -9.71 -0.29 -5.62
N LEU A 251 -8.48 -0.55 -6.08
CA LEU A 251 -7.35 0.36 -5.89
C LEU A 251 -7.60 1.70 -6.60
N ARG A 252 -8.13 1.67 -7.84
CA ARG A 252 -8.61 2.86 -8.58
C ARG A 252 -9.66 3.67 -7.81
N GLN A 253 -10.64 3.01 -7.20
CA GLN A 253 -11.68 3.68 -6.41
C GLN A 253 -11.09 4.38 -5.18
N LEU A 254 -10.11 3.78 -4.48
CA LEU A 254 -9.45 4.39 -3.32
C LEU A 254 -8.66 5.65 -3.68
N ILE A 255 -8.00 5.67 -4.84
CA ILE A 255 -7.26 6.84 -5.33
C ILE A 255 -8.13 7.83 -6.11
N GLY A 256 -9.44 7.58 -6.26
CA GLY A 256 -10.38 8.48 -6.95
C GLY A 256 -10.18 8.59 -8.48
N ILE A 257 -9.57 7.59 -9.11
CA ILE A 257 -9.41 7.52 -10.57
C ILE A 257 -10.45 6.55 -11.15
N ASN A 258 -11.30 7.04 -12.05
CA ASN A 258 -12.22 6.22 -12.86
C ASN A 258 -11.63 5.96 -14.25
#